data_AF-A0A9P1H3E6-F1
#
_entry.id   AF-A0A9P1H3E6-F1
#
_cell.length_a   1.000
_cell.length_b   1.000
_cell.length_c   1.000
_cell.angle_alpha   90.00
_cell.angle_beta   90.00
_cell.angle_gamma   90.00
#
_symmetry.space_group_name_H-M   'P 1'
#
loop_
_entity.id
_entity.type
_entity.pdbx_description
1 polymer ?
#
loop_
_entity_poly.entity_id
_entity_poly.type
_entity_poly.pdbx_seq_one_letter_code
_entity_poly.pdbx_strand_id
1 'polypeptide(L)'
;MQSFTLLIAVLATVSPASAQLNTLAKAAGLLYFGTAVDNPGLNNQQYMSIARDTKEFGQVTPANGQKWDSTERSQGQFSYGNGDAVTTVARQAGQLLRCHTLVWHSQLPSWVSNGFSRDQMESVIRTHIQNVGGHYKGQCYAWDVVNEALEDNGQYRQSPMYRAMGADFIPFSFKVAAEVDPSAKLYYNDYNIEHPGAKATAALEIVKNIKAQGARIDGVGGQGHWIVGQTPSKQDLMSVLASYAALVDEVAYTEIDIRHSSVPASQSAREQQAKDYVSVVDACLQTPKCIGITIWDFADQYSWVPSTFNGQGEACLWDNNLNKKPAYTSLVNHFQSVASQRDLPLPALAPRAPQARLRVSTAGLASSPHPKTCAEQRLISLHGSLAAQTTTVVQTSTVTLTQVSTATATVTAITTSVPEPETVVTTSVLTIVTTVSDCSSGPATSASESALESPSHEASEELQTTTVAAEPTQATPTPAPETRTVTEDVTETVTATSVSTIRSTITSFTDPRANSCTRIAVWPMRWHQLDGIYCVRLRGYVPSA
;
A
#
# COMPACT_ATOMS: atom_id res chain seq x y z
N MET A 1 -9.74 67.30 -25.67
CA MET A 1 -10.12 65.87 -25.69
C MET A 1 -9.21 65.17 -24.69
N GLN A 2 -9.70 64.86 -23.50
CA GLN A 2 -8.97 64.09 -22.49
C GLN A 2 -9.51 62.65 -22.53
N SER A 3 -8.67 61.71 -22.95
CA SER A 3 -8.97 60.28 -22.98
C SER A 3 -8.90 59.71 -21.57
N PHE A 4 -10.03 59.21 -21.07
CA PHE A 4 -10.08 58.38 -19.87
C PHE A 4 -9.82 56.92 -20.24
N THR A 5 -8.70 56.37 -19.77
CA THR A 5 -8.42 54.93 -19.82
C THR A 5 -9.21 54.24 -18.71
N LEU A 6 -10.22 53.45 -19.09
CA LEU A 6 -11.04 52.67 -18.17
C LEU A 6 -10.26 51.42 -17.73
N LEU A 7 -9.79 51.40 -16.49
CA LEU A 7 -9.20 50.21 -15.86
C LEU A 7 -10.35 49.27 -15.48
N ILE A 8 -10.57 48.20 -16.25
CA ILE A 8 -11.53 47.15 -15.87
C ILE A 8 -10.83 46.26 -14.83
N ALA A 9 -11.20 46.44 -13.56
CA ALA A 9 -10.87 45.49 -12.51
C ALA A 9 -11.70 44.22 -12.71
N VAL A 10 -11.05 43.14 -13.15
CA VAL A 10 -11.64 41.80 -13.15
C VAL A 10 -11.70 41.34 -11.69
N LEU A 11 -12.84 41.55 -11.02
CA LEU A 11 -13.13 40.83 -9.79
C LEU A 11 -13.32 39.36 -10.15
N ALA A 12 -12.34 38.52 -9.83
CA ALA A 12 -12.53 37.08 -9.78
C ALA A 12 -13.60 36.79 -8.73
N THR A 13 -14.82 36.49 -9.17
CA THR A 13 -15.88 36.00 -8.30
C THR A 13 -15.49 34.61 -7.83
N VAL A 14 -14.89 34.54 -6.64
CA VAL A 14 -14.71 33.28 -5.92
C VAL A 14 -16.13 32.77 -5.65
N SER A 15 -16.59 31.83 -6.48
CA SER A 15 -17.87 31.18 -6.24
C SER A 15 -17.81 30.57 -4.84
N PRO A 16 -18.81 30.80 -3.98
CA PRO A 16 -18.82 30.15 -2.67
C PRO A 16 -18.72 28.65 -2.92
N ALA A 17 -17.70 28.01 -2.33
CA ALA A 17 -17.45 26.59 -2.42
C ALA A 17 -18.68 25.83 -1.85
N SER A 18 -19.66 25.62 -2.72
CA SER A 18 -20.86 24.87 -2.40
C SER A 18 -20.48 23.42 -2.09
N ALA A 19 -21.32 22.75 -1.33
CA ALA A 19 -21.12 21.38 -0.88
C ALA A 19 -20.77 20.42 -2.01
N GLN A 20 -19.53 19.92 -2.03
CA GLN A 20 -18.95 19.29 -3.23
C GLN A 20 -17.80 18.29 -2.96
N LEU A 21 -17.38 18.02 -1.72
CA LEU A 21 -16.21 17.15 -1.49
C LEU A 21 -16.33 15.79 -2.20
N ASN A 22 -17.42 15.05 -1.96
CA ASN A 22 -17.65 13.76 -2.63
C ASN A 22 -17.89 13.91 -4.14
N THR A 23 -18.61 14.95 -4.57
CA THR A 23 -18.85 15.17 -6.00
C THR A 23 -17.53 15.37 -6.77
N LEU A 24 -16.65 16.21 -6.24
CA LEU A 24 -15.35 16.51 -6.85
C LEU A 24 -14.35 15.37 -6.67
N ALA A 25 -14.37 14.68 -5.53
CA ALA A 25 -13.56 13.47 -5.32
C ALA A 25 -13.89 12.39 -6.36
N LYS A 26 -15.17 12.19 -6.66
CA LYS A 26 -15.61 11.27 -7.72
C LYS A 26 -15.19 11.71 -9.11
N ALA A 27 -15.31 13.01 -9.42
CA ALA A 27 -14.82 13.56 -10.67
C ALA A 27 -13.28 13.44 -10.80
N ALA A 28 -12.55 13.53 -9.69
CA ALA A 28 -11.11 13.32 -9.62
C ALA A 28 -10.70 11.83 -9.71
N GLY A 29 -11.65 10.90 -9.66
CA GLY A 29 -11.43 9.47 -9.89
C GLY A 29 -11.52 8.57 -8.66
N LEU A 30 -11.90 9.09 -7.48
CA LEU A 30 -12.20 8.27 -6.31
C LEU A 30 -13.61 7.67 -6.40
N LEU A 31 -13.86 6.60 -5.65
CA LEU A 31 -15.19 6.04 -5.47
C LEU A 31 -16.05 6.90 -4.55
N TYR A 32 -15.45 7.42 -3.46
CA TYR A 32 -16.13 8.24 -2.48
C TYR A 32 -15.17 9.20 -1.74
N PHE A 33 -15.75 10.28 -1.22
CA PHE A 33 -15.27 10.98 -0.04
C PHE A 33 -16.30 10.81 1.07
N GLY A 34 -15.88 10.43 2.27
CA GLY A 34 -16.77 10.04 3.36
C GLY A 34 -16.39 10.64 4.70
N THR A 35 -17.23 10.38 5.71
CA THR A 35 -17.01 10.83 7.09
C THR A 35 -17.46 9.74 8.07
N ALA A 36 -16.79 9.63 9.21
CA ALA A 36 -17.40 8.98 10.36
C ALA A 36 -18.54 9.85 10.94
N VAL A 37 -19.50 9.19 11.56
CA VAL A 37 -20.62 9.80 12.30
C VAL A 37 -20.83 8.99 13.58
N ASP A 38 -21.01 9.69 14.69
CA ASP A 38 -21.30 9.06 15.98
C ASP A 38 -22.67 9.44 16.55
N ASN A 39 -23.17 8.59 17.45
CA ASN A 39 -24.48 8.73 18.09
C ASN A 39 -24.72 10.11 18.76
N PRO A 40 -23.73 10.75 19.43
CA PRO A 40 -23.90 12.09 20.00
C PRO A 40 -24.24 13.19 18.99
N GLY A 41 -23.83 13.05 17.72
CA GLY A 41 -24.10 14.01 16.67
C GLY A 41 -25.52 13.93 16.08
N LEU A 42 -26.23 12.81 16.29
CA LEU A 42 -27.49 12.52 15.61
C LEU A 42 -28.65 13.46 15.96
N ASN A 43 -28.61 14.13 17.12
CA ASN A 43 -29.64 15.08 17.52
C ASN A 43 -29.42 16.51 16.97
N ASN A 44 -28.23 16.79 16.43
CA ASN A 44 -27.88 18.10 15.89
C ASN A 44 -28.31 18.19 14.42
N GLN A 45 -29.41 18.91 14.17
CA GLN A 45 -30.01 18.99 12.83
C GLN A 45 -29.09 19.66 11.79
N GLN A 46 -28.26 20.64 12.20
CA GLN A 46 -27.34 21.31 11.29
C GLN A 46 -26.16 20.40 10.95
N TYR A 47 -25.62 19.68 11.93
CA TYR A 47 -24.61 18.66 11.68
C TYR A 47 -25.16 17.56 10.76
N MET A 48 -26.32 17.01 11.08
CA MET A 48 -26.91 15.91 10.29
C MET A 48 -27.36 16.34 8.89
N SER A 49 -27.69 17.62 8.67
CA SER A 49 -27.99 18.10 7.31
C SER A 49 -26.75 18.10 6.41
N ILE A 50 -25.57 18.38 6.98
CA ILE A 50 -24.27 18.30 6.29
C ILE A 50 -23.85 16.82 6.15
N ALA A 51 -23.92 16.04 7.23
CA ALA A 51 -23.50 14.63 7.26
C ALA A 51 -24.21 13.77 6.20
N ARG A 52 -25.50 14.03 5.94
CA ARG A 52 -26.31 13.31 4.97
C ARG A 52 -26.32 13.92 3.57
N ASP A 53 -25.64 15.05 3.36
CA ASP A 53 -25.53 15.64 2.02
C ASP A 53 -24.54 14.80 1.20
N THR A 54 -25.09 14.00 0.27
CA THR A 54 -24.30 13.13 -0.61
C THR A 54 -23.32 13.87 -1.50
N LYS A 55 -23.45 15.21 -1.64
CA LYS A 55 -22.47 16.02 -2.37
C LYS A 55 -21.22 16.27 -1.56
N GLU A 56 -21.32 16.34 -0.22
CA GLU A 56 -20.16 16.38 0.68
C GLU A 56 -19.65 14.97 0.97
N PHE A 57 -20.53 14.05 1.36
CA PHE A 57 -20.16 12.72 1.84
C PHE A 57 -20.93 11.62 1.12
N GLY A 58 -20.24 10.85 0.29
CA GLY A 58 -20.80 9.69 -0.41
C GLY A 58 -20.70 8.39 0.39
N GLN A 59 -20.06 8.42 1.55
CA GLN A 59 -19.82 7.26 2.40
C GLN A 59 -19.86 7.66 3.89
N VAL A 60 -20.38 6.78 4.74
CA VAL A 60 -20.44 6.97 6.20
C VAL A 60 -19.89 5.77 6.95
N THR A 61 -19.19 6.02 8.06
CA THR A 61 -18.71 5.01 9.02
C THR A 61 -19.34 5.25 10.39
N PRO A 62 -20.03 4.27 11.01
CA PRO A 62 -20.48 4.38 12.39
C PRO A 62 -19.27 4.34 13.35
N ALA A 63 -18.98 5.45 14.03
CA ALA A 63 -17.73 5.58 14.80
C ALA A 63 -17.66 4.64 16.01
N ASN A 64 -18.78 4.43 16.72
CA ASN A 64 -18.82 3.58 17.92
C ASN A 64 -19.95 2.56 17.94
N GLY A 65 -21.10 2.86 17.32
CA GLY A 65 -22.33 2.08 17.46
C GLY A 65 -22.23 0.58 17.08
N GLN A 66 -21.24 0.21 16.26
CA GLN A 66 -21.00 -1.14 15.77
C GLN A 66 -19.85 -1.90 16.46
N LYS A 67 -19.11 -1.25 17.38
CA LYS A 67 -18.02 -1.90 18.13
C LYS A 67 -18.53 -2.94 19.13
N TRP A 68 -17.64 -3.81 19.61
CA TRP A 68 -18.01 -5.01 20.37
C TRP A 68 -18.75 -4.66 21.68
N ASP A 69 -18.29 -3.70 22.47
CA ASP A 69 -18.96 -3.29 23.71
C ASP A 69 -20.35 -2.69 23.52
N SER A 70 -20.60 -2.06 22.36
CA SER A 70 -21.91 -1.54 21.95
C SER A 70 -22.84 -2.65 21.48
N THR A 71 -22.30 -3.64 20.76
CA THR A 71 -23.10 -4.66 20.08
C THR A 71 -23.32 -5.94 20.88
N GLU A 72 -22.42 -6.30 21.78
CA GLU A 72 -22.49 -7.52 22.60
C GLU A 72 -21.94 -7.28 24.01
N ARG A 73 -22.52 -6.31 24.72
CA ARG A 73 -22.08 -5.88 26.06
C ARG A 73 -22.05 -7.03 27.09
N SER A 74 -22.92 -8.03 26.92
CA SER A 74 -22.95 -9.26 27.70
C SER A 74 -22.98 -10.45 26.75
N GLN A 75 -22.24 -11.52 27.09
CA GLN A 75 -22.05 -12.66 26.20
C GLN A 75 -23.37 -13.22 25.68
N GLY A 76 -23.51 -13.29 24.35
CA GLY A 76 -24.71 -13.80 23.68
C GLY A 76 -25.94 -12.87 23.73
N GLN A 77 -25.82 -11.64 24.24
CA GLN A 77 -26.88 -10.65 24.27
C GLN A 77 -26.52 -9.49 23.33
N PHE A 78 -27.14 -9.50 22.14
CA PHE A 78 -26.83 -8.53 21.09
C PHE A 78 -27.78 -7.33 21.08
N SER A 79 -27.23 -6.15 20.84
CA SER A 79 -27.97 -4.90 20.66
C SER A 79 -27.43 -4.14 19.46
N TYR A 80 -28.31 -3.73 18.55
CA TYR A 80 -27.89 -3.06 17.31
C TYR A 80 -28.33 -1.60 17.23
N GLY A 81 -29.12 -1.11 18.20
CA GLY A 81 -29.78 0.19 18.11
C GLY A 81 -28.84 1.38 17.84
N ASN A 82 -27.65 1.39 18.47
CA ASN A 82 -26.68 2.48 18.26
C ASN A 82 -26.09 2.46 16.85
N GLY A 83 -25.69 1.28 16.35
CA GLY A 83 -25.20 1.14 14.97
C GLY A 83 -26.30 1.36 13.94
N ASP A 84 -27.50 0.83 14.17
CA ASP A 84 -28.68 1.01 13.32
C ASP A 84 -29.04 2.50 13.16
N ALA A 85 -28.88 3.31 14.20
CA ALA A 85 -29.17 4.73 14.15
C ALA A 85 -28.33 5.48 13.10
N VAL A 86 -27.04 5.14 12.96
CA VAL A 86 -26.16 5.75 11.95
C VAL A 86 -26.38 5.11 10.57
N THR A 87 -26.42 3.78 10.51
CA THR A 87 -26.55 3.04 9.24
C THR A 87 -27.88 3.32 8.54
N THR A 88 -28.97 3.51 9.29
CA THR A 88 -30.27 3.86 8.75
C THR A 88 -30.23 5.22 8.04
N VAL A 89 -29.60 6.22 8.65
CA VAL A 89 -29.49 7.55 8.04
C VAL A 89 -28.63 7.49 6.76
N ALA A 90 -27.50 6.80 6.82
CA ALA A 90 -26.62 6.63 5.65
C ALA A 90 -27.34 5.97 4.48
N ARG A 91 -28.10 4.89 4.75
CA ARG A 91 -28.90 4.20 3.74
C ARG A 91 -30.02 5.06 3.16
N GLN A 92 -30.73 5.82 3.99
CA GLN A 92 -31.79 6.73 3.53
C GLN A 92 -31.23 7.83 2.62
N ALA A 93 -30.00 8.28 2.88
CA ALA A 93 -29.29 9.23 2.03
C ALA A 93 -28.68 8.59 0.76
N GLY A 94 -28.59 7.26 0.68
CA GLY A 94 -27.95 6.55 -0.43
C GLY A 94 -26.42 6.58 -0.36
N GLN A 95 -25.84 6.72 0.83
CA GLN A 95 -24.40 6.70 1.06
C GLN A 95 -23.88 5.26 1.14
N LEU A 96 -22.65 5.03 0.69
CA LEU A 96 -21.93 3.79 0.97
C LEU A 96 -21.71 3.65 2.48
N LEU A 97 -21.73 2.43 2.98
CA LEU A 97 -21.50 2.15 4.40
C LEU A 97 -20.19 1.39 4.58
N ARG A 98 -19.24 1.95 5.32
CA ARG A 98 -18.13 1.17 5.87
C ARG A 98 -18.51 0.79 7.30
N CYS A 99 -18.68 -0.49 7.53
CA CYS A 99 -19.01 -1.01 8.84
C CYS A 99 -17.72 -1.20 9.66
N HIS A 100 -17.75 -0.80 10.92
CA HIS A 100 -16.56 -0.64 11.74
C HIS A 100 -16.90 -0.90 13.22
N THR A 101 -16.28 -1.87 13.90
CA THR A 101 -15.35 -2.92 13.45
C THR A 101 -15.66 -4.20 14.23
N LEU A 102 -15.35 -5.36 13.66
CA LEU A 102 -15.73 -6.66 14.24
C LEU A 102 -14.78 -7.13 15.34
N VAL A 103 -13.47 -7.00 15.14
CA VAL A 103 -12.47 -7.51 16.08
C VAL A 103 -11.41 -6.45 16.33
N TRP A 104 -11.43 -5.90 17.54
CA TRP A 104 -10.48 -4.88 18.00
C TRP A 104 -10.12 -5.11 19.46
N HIS A 105 -8.94 -4.66 19.87
CA HIS A 105 -8.47 -4.82 21.26
C HIS A 105 -9.11 -3.81 22.22
N SER A 106 -9.58 -2.67 21.70
CA SER A 106 -10.24 -1.61 22.47
C SER A 106 -11.76 -1.72 22.34
N GLN A 107 -12.48 -1.07 23.24
CA GLN A 107 -13.95 -1.13 23.33
C GLN A 107 -14.48 -2.57 23.32
N LEU A 108 -13.76 -3.46 24.00
CA LEU A 108 -14.18 -4.82 24.28
C LEU A 108 -15.09 -4.85 25.49
N PRO A 109 -16.18 -5.64 25.46
CA PRO A 109 -16.97 -5.87 26.67
C PRO A 109 -16.13 -6.66 27.68
N SER A 110 -16.33 -6.39 28.98
CA SER A 110 -15.47 -6.93 30.05
C SER A 110 -15.43 -8.46 30.14
N TRP A 111 -16.42 -9.16 29.57
CA TRP A 111 -16.45 -10.61 29.54
C TRP A 111 -15.48 -11.20 28.49
N VAL A 112 -15.12 -10.44 27.45
CA VAL A 112 -14.03 -10.80 26.52
C VAL A 112 -12.71 -10.47 27.20
N SER A 113 -12.22 -11.43 27.97
CA SER A 113 -11.07 -11.26 28.86
C SER A 113 -9.98 -12.29 28.57
N ASN A 114 -8.83 -12.14 29.22
CA ASN A 114 -7.76 -13.12 29.16
C ASN A 114 -8.22 -14.46 29.78
N GLY A 115 -7.66 -15.58 29.32
CA GLY A 115 -7.85 -16.89 29.93
C GLY A 115 -8.77 -17.85 29.17
N PHE A 116 -9.37 -17.42 28.05
CA PHE A 116 -9.98 -18.35 27.12
C PHE A 116 -8.93 -19.29 26.50
N SER A 117 -9.28 -20.57 26.37
CA SER A 117 -8.54 -21.48 25.49
C SER A 117 -8.71 -21.05 24.02
N ARG A 118 -7.87 -21.60 23.14
CA ARG A 118 -7.98 -21.38 21.70
C ARG A 118 -9.40 -21.65 21.19
N ASP A 119 -9.94 -22.84 21.45
CA ASP A 119 -11.26 -23.26 20.96
C ASP A 119 -12.39 -22.38 21.52
N GLN A 120 -12.27 -21.94 22.77
CA GLN A 120 -13.25 -21.03 23.35
C GLN A 120 -13.20 -19.66 22.66
N MET A 121 -12.01 -19.12 22.39
CA MET A 121 -11.85 -17.85 21.69
C MET A 121 -12.31 -17.93 20.24
N GLU A 122 -12.06 -19.04 19.54
CA GLU A 122 -12.60 -19.31 18.21
C GLU A 122 -14.14 -19.27 18.23
N SER A 123 -14.77 -19.89 19.23
CA SER A 123 -16.23 -19.85 19.41
C SER A 123 -16.74 -18.43 19.70
N VAL A 124 -16.03 -17.67 20.55
CA VAL A 124 -16.37 -16.28 20.88
C VAL A 124 -16.32 -15.38 19.64
N ILE A 125 -15.20 -15.38 18.90
CA ILE A 125 -15.03 -14.58 17.69
C ILE A 125 -16.07 -14.98 16.64
N ARG A 126 -16.26 -16.30 16.42
CA ARG A 126 -17.22 -16.79 15.42
C ARG A 126 -18.63 -16.34 15.75
N THR A 127 -19.06 -16.51 17.00
CA THR A 127 -20.40 -16.12 17.45
C THR A 127 -20.61 -14.62 17.27
N HIS A 128 -19.63 -13.81 17.67
CA HIS A 128 -19.71 -12.36 17.51
C HIS A 128 -19.84 -11.93 16.04
N ILE A 129 -18.93 -12.40 15.17
CA ILE A 129 -18.94 -12.06 13.74
C ILE A 129 -20.21 -12.55 13.05
N GLN A 130 -20.70 -13.75 13.39
CA GLN A 130 -21.95 -14.28 12.81
C GLN A 130 -23.17 -13.45 13.17
N ASN A 131 -23.26 -12.95 14.40
CA ASN A 131 -24.39 -12.14 14.83
C ASN A 131 -24.29 -10.70 14.31
N VAL A 132 -23.16 -10.01 14.53
CA VAL A 132 -23.00 -8.60 14.11
C VAL A 132 -22.91 -8.49 12.59
N GLY A 133 -22.04 -9.27 11.96
CA GLY A 133 -21.94 -9.31 10.50
C GLY A 133 -23.22 -9.82 9.84
N GLY A 134 -23.94 -10.74 10.49
CA GLY A 134 -25.22 -11.26 10.00
C GLY A 134 -26.32 -10.22 9.99
N HIS A 135 -26.40 -9.39 11.05
CA HIS A 135 -27.38 -8.30 11.14
C HIS A 135 -27.16 -7.24 10.04
N TYR A 136 -25.91 -6.87 9.76
CA TYR A 136 -25.57 -5.88 8.72
C TYR A 136 -25.31 -6.47 7.33
N LYS A 137 -25.60 -7.76 7.12
CA LYS A 137 -25.37 -8.45 5.85
C LYS A 137 -26.04 -7.73 4.68
N GLY A 138 -25.27 -7.47 3.63
CA GLY A 138 -25.72 -6.77 2.41
C GLY A 138 -25.93 -5.27 2.59
N GLN A 139 -25.64 -4.71 3.77
CA GLN A 139 -25.71 -3.27 4.03
C GLN A 139 -24.34 -2.60 3.94
N CYS A 140 -23.28 -3.33 4.30
CA CYS A 140 -21.91 -2.82 4.32
C CYS A 140 -21.28 -2.93 2.92
N TYR A 141 -20.76 -1.82 2.40
CA TYR A 141 -19.81 -1.85 1.28
C TYR A 141 -18.54 -2.60 1.72
N ALA A 142 -18.02 -2.23 2.89
CA ALA A 142 -16.83 -2.82 3.48
C ALA A 142 -17.00 -3.06 4.98
N TRP A 143 -16.26 -4.03 5.50
CA TRP A 143 -16.06 -4.26 6.94
C TRP A 143 -14.58 -4.08 7.28
N ASP A 144 -14.30 -3.26 8.30
CA ASP A 144 -13.05 -3.36 9.04
C ASP A 144 -13.15 -4.61 9.93
N VAL A 145 -12.59 -5.73 9.46
CA VAL A 145 -12.77 -7.05 10.11
C VAL A 145 -11.88 -7.15 11.34
N VAL A 146 -10.59 -6.83 11.18
CA VAL A 146 -9.62 -6.76 12.27
C VAL A 146 -9.02 -5.37 12.28
N ASN A 147 -9.08 -4.73 13.44
CA ASN A 147 -8.55 -3.39 13.67
C ASN A 147 -7.33 -3.46 14.59
N GLU A 148 -6.26 -2.73 14.25
CA GLU A 148 -5.10 -2.43 15.11
C GLU A 148 -4.49 -3.64 15.85
N ALA A 149 -4.18 -4.69 15.09
CA ALA A 149 -3.58 -5.90 15.63
C ALA A 149 -2.08 -5.73 15.95
N LEU A 150 -1.49 -4.58 15.63
CA LEU A 150 -0.07 -4.30 15.79
C LEU A 150 0.18 -3.18 16.81
N GLU A 151 1.27 -3.32 17.55
CA GLU A 151 1.91 -2.24 18.30
C GLU A 151 2.74 -1.35 17.34
N ASP A 152 3.19 -0.19 17.82
CA ASP A 152 3.96 0.77 17.01
C ASP A 152 5.30 0.20 16.49
N ASN A 153 5.89 -0.75 17.21
CA ASN A 153 7.12 -1.43 16.81
C ASN A 153 6.89 -2.60 15.81
N GLY A 154 5.64 -2.81 15.35
CA GLY A 154 5.27 -3.88 14.42
C GLY A 154 5.12 -5.26 15.06
N GLN A 155 5.22 -5.39 16.38
CA GLN A 155 4.87 -6.62 17.08
C GLN A 155 3.36 -6.77 17.19
N TYR A 156 2.87 -8.00 17.29
CA TYR A 156 1.45 -8.25 17.56
C TYR A 156 1.06 -7.73 18.94
N ARG A 157 -0.04 -6.97 18.96
CA ARG A 157 -0.65 -6.45 20.18
C ARG A 157 -1.15 -7.59 21.06
N GLN A 158 -0.85 -7.51 22.35
CA GLN A 158 -1.16 -8.55 23.34
C GLN A 158 -2.63 -8.53 23.80
N SER A 159 -3.57 -8.60 22.85
CA SER A 159 -5.02 -8.68 23.09
C SER A 159 -5.46 -10.05 23.63
N PRO A 160 -6.67 -10.17 24.23
CA PRO A 160 -7.21 -11.47 24.62
C PRO A 160 -7.22 -12.48 23.47
N MET A 161 -7.58 -12.03 22.26
CA MET A 161 -7.62 -12.84 21.04
C MET A 161 -6.22 -13.35 20.66
N TYR A 162 -5.21 -12.48 20.64
CA TYR A 162 -3.84 -12.88 20.33
C TYR A 162 -3.26 -13.82 21.39
N ARG A 163 -3.52 -13.58 22.68
CA ARG A 163 -3.04 -14.45 23.77
C ARG A 163 -3.63 -15.86 23.69
N ALA A 164 -4.89 -15.99 23.27
CA ALA A 164 -5.56 -17.28 23.17
C ALA A 164 -5.23 -18.05 21.87
N MET A 165 -5.06 -17.35 20.75
CA MET A 165 -4.96 -17.96 19.41
C MET A 165 -3.63 -17.70 18.68
N GLY A 166 -2.74 -16.86 19.21
CA GLY A 166 -1.62 -16.31 18.44
C GLY A 166 -2.11 -15.48 17.26
N ALA A 167 -1.31 -15.35 16.21
CA ALA A 167 -1.68 -14.58 15.01
C ALA A 167 -2.88 -15.17 14.22
N ASP A 168 -3.28 -16.41 14.52
CA ASP A 168 -4.34 -17.12 13.78
C ASP A 168 -5.73 -16.53 13.97
N PHE A 169 -5.97 -15.72 15.03
CA PHE A 169 -7.26 -15.04 15.20
C PHE A 169 -7.59 -14.15 14.01
N ILE A 170 -6.56 -13.61 13.33
CA ILE A 170 -6.73 -12.71 12.18
C ILE A 170 -7.30 -13.47 10.98
N PRO A 171 -6.59 -14.44 10.35
CA PRO A 171 -7.15 -15.19 9.22
C PRO A 171 -8.45 -15.91 9.58
N PHE A 172 -8.61 -16.38 10.82
CA PHE A 172 -9.88 -16.95 11.29
C PHE A 172 -11.03 -15.93 11.19
N SER A 173 -10.85 -14.72 11.71
CA SER A 173 -11.87 -13.66 11.66
C SER A 173 -12.28 -13.32 10.22
N PHE A 174 -11.32 -13.24 9.30
CA PHE A 174 -11.58 -13.02 7.88
C PHE A 174 -12.35 -14.17 7.22
N LYS A 175 -12.06 -15.43 7.55
CA LYS A 175 -12.84 -16.59 7.07
C LYS A 175 -14.29 -16.49 7.51
N VAL A 176 -14.53 -16.24 8.80
CA VAL A 176 -15.90 -16.12 9.33
C VAL A 176 -16.63 -14.93 8.70
N ALA A 177 -15.98 -13.77 8.57
CA ALA A 177 -16.60 -12.60 7.94
C ALA A 177 -17.00 -12.87 6.48
N ALA A 178 -16.15 -13.57 5.71
CA ALA A 178 -16.45 -13.96 4.33
C ALA A 178 -17.60 -14.98 4.22
N GLU A 179 -17.75 -15.89 5.19
CA GLU A 179 -18.86 -16.83 5.28
C GLU A 179 -20.20 -16.11 5.53
N VAL A 180 -20.18 -15.09 6.39
CA VAL A 180 -21.36 -14.35 6.83
C VAL A 180 -21.88 -13.42 5.72
N ASP A 181 -21.00 -12.56 5.19
CA ASP A 181 -21.30 -11.66 4.09
C ASP A 181 -20.28 -11.78 2.94
N PRO A 182 -20.57 -12.65 1.95
CA PRO A 182 -19.72 -12.79 0.78
C PRO A 182 -19.66 -11.55 -0.11
N SER A 183 -20.55 -10.56 0.06
CA SER A 183 -20.62 -9.36 -0.79
C SER A 183 -19.82 -8.17 -0.25
N ALA A 184 -19.64 -8.08 1.07
CA ALA A 184 -18.87 -7.01 1.69
C ALA A 184 -17.36 -7.18 1.44
N LYS A 185 -16.67 -6.06 1.17
CA LYS A 185 -15.21 -6.00 1.10
C LYS A 185 -14.60 -6.13 2.49
N LEU A 186 -13.62 -7.00 2.67
CA LEU A 186 -13.02 -7.28 3.98
C LEU A 186 -11.67 -6.57 4.12
N TYR A 187 -11.57 -5.69 5.11
CA TYR A 187 -10.42 -4.85 5.37
C TYR A 187 -9.66 -5.24 6.64
N TYR A 188 -8.34 -5.17 6.57
CA TYR A 188 -7.48 -4.96 7.73
C TYR A 188 -7.27 -3.45 7.90
N ASN A 189 -7.52 -2.90 9.08
CA ASN A 189 -7.45 -1.46 9.35
C ASN A 189 -6.49 -1.18 10.51
N ASP A 190 -5.61 -0.17 10.37
CA ASP A 190 -4.64 0.18 11.41
C ASP A 190 -4.11 1.62 11.21
N TYR A 191 -3.53 2.19 12.27
CA TYR A 191 -2.83 3.48 12.23
C TYR A 191 -1.32 3.30 12.11
N ASN A 192 -0.62 4.34 11.68
CA ASN A 192 0.84 4.39 11.48
C ASN A 192 1.38 3.39 10.46
N ILE A 193 0.53 2.60 9.82
CA ILE A 193 0.94 1.70 8.72
C ILE A 193 1.15 2.45 7.41
N GLU A 194 0.87 3.76 7.39
CA GLU A 194 1.12 4.70 6.30
C GLU A 194 2.57 5.24 6.32
N HIS A 195 3.28 5.05 7.45
CA HIS A 195 4.69 5.39 7.57
C HIS A 195 5.56 4.21 7.13
N PRO A 196 6.58 4.43 6.26
CA PRO A 196 7.57 3.41 5.98
C PRO A 196 8.25 2.96 7.28
N GLY A 197 8.25 1.65 7.55
CA GLY A 197 8.86 1.12 8.77
C GLY A 197 8.37 -0.24 9.18
N ALA A 198 8.67 -0.60 10.43
CA ALA A 198 8.38 -1.91 11.00
C ALA A 198 6.88 -2.22 11.03
N LYS A 199 6.04 -1.27 11.44
CA LYS A 199 4.58 -1.48 11.50
C LYS A 199 3.97 -1.69 10.12
N ALA A 200 4.35 -0.88 9.12
CA ALA A 200 3.90 -1.06 7.75
C ALA A 200 4.31 -2.41 7.17
N THR A 201 5.56 -2.84 7.45
CA THR A 201 6.09 -4.16 7.05
C THR A 201 5.30 -5.29 7.71
N ALA A 202 5.02 -5.20 9.01
CA ALA A 202 4.23 -6.20 9.72
C ALA A 202 2.78 -6.29 9.21
N ALA A 203 2.17 -5.15 8.83
CA ALA A 203 0.85 -5.15 8.22
C ALA A 203 0.85 -5.85 6.84
N LEU A 204 1.91 -5.70 6.03
CA LEU A 204 2.06 -6.47 4.79
C LEU A 204 2.13 -7.99 5.07
N GLU A 205 2.83 -8.40 6.13
CA GLU A 205 2.91 -9.81 6.53
C GLU A 205 1.57 -10.34 7.04
N ILE A 206 0.75 -9.52 7.71
CA ILE A 206 -0.64 -9.88 8.05
C ILE A 206 -1.43 -10.18 6.77
N VAL A 207 -1.39 -9.31 5.76
CA VAL A 207 -2.10 -9.51 4.49
C VAL A 207 -1.65 -10.81 3.81
N LYS A 208 -0.34 -11.07 3.76
CA LYS A 208 0.20 -12.31 3.20
C LYS A 208 -0.27 -13.54 3.98
N ASN A 209 -0.26 -13.48 5.31
CA ASN A 209 -0.71 -14.59 6.16
C ASN A 209 -2.20 -14.90 5.97
N ILE A 210 -3.06 -13.87 5.88
CA ILE A 210 -4.50 -14.06 5.59
C ILE A 210 -4.69 -14.84 4.28
N LYS A 211 -3.99 -14.43 3.21
CA LYS A 211 -4.05 -15.10 1.90
C LYS A 211 -3.45 -16.51 1.94
N ALA A 212 -2.31 -16.70 2.62
CA ALA A 212 -1.66 -17.99 2.75
C ALA A 212 -2.54 -19.03 3.48
N GLN A 213 -3.34 -18.56 4.44
CA GLN A 213 -4.31 -19.38 5.17
C GLN A 213 -5.62 -19.61 4.39
N GLY A 214 -5.71 -19.16 3.13
CA GLY A 214 -6.89 -19.33 2.26
C GLY A 214 -8.09 -18.45 2.63
N ALA A 215 -7.88 -17.39 3.42
CA ALA A 215 -8.93 -16.43 3.76
C ALA A 215 -9.00 -15.29 2.72
N ARG A 216 -10.20 -14.73 2.53
CA ARG A 216 -10.39 -13.55 1.67
C ARG A 216 -9.97 -12.30 2.41
N ILE A 217 -9.19 -11.44 1.76
CA ILE A 217 -8.95 -10.06 2.15
C ILE A 217 -9.02 -9.22 0.87
N ASP A 218 -9.86 -8.18 0.92
CA ASP A 218 -10.16 -7.37 -0.25
C ASP A 218 -9.45 -6.01 -0.18
N GLY A 219 -9.13 -5.52 1.03
CA GLY A 219 -8.42 -4.26 1.19
C GLY A 219 -7.63 -4.05 2.47
N VAL A 220 -6.86 -2.97 2.47
CA VAL A 220 -6.13 -2.44 3.63
C VAL A 220 -6.53 -0.99 3.84
N GLY A 221 -6.89 -0.64 5.07
CA GLY A 221 -7.26 0.70 5.50
C GLY A 221 -6.14 1.34 6.32
N GLY A 222 -5.63 2.49 5.87
CA GLY A 222 -4.78 3.35 6.70
C GLY A 222 -5.65 4.40 7.38
N GLN A 223 -5.66 4.42 8.72
CA GLN A 223 -6.46 5.36 9.49
C GLN A 223 -6.11 6.81 9.16
N GLY A 224 -4.83 7.18 9.16
CA GLY A 224 -4.40 8.54 8.86
C GLY A 224 -4.60 9.56 9.98
N HIS A 225 -4.32 9.17 11.22
CA HIS A 225 -4.29 10.08 12.38
C HIS A 225 -2.92 10.73 12.53
N TRP A 226 -2.81 12.03 12.23
CA TRP A 226 -1.51 12.73 12.26
C TRP A 226 -1.53 14.01 13.09
N ILE A 227 -0.33 14.51 13.37
CA ILE A 227 -0.10 15.86 13.89
C ILE A 227 0.25 16.77 12.72
N VAL A 228 -0.26 18.00 12.72
CA VAL A 228 0.07 19.01 11.72
C VAL A 228 1.59 19.19 11.59
N GLY A 229 2.08 19.13 10.36
CA GLY A 229 3.51 19.18 10.01
C GLY A 229 4.28 17.87 10.25
N GLN A 230 3.61 16.79 10.65
CA GLN A 230 4.21 15.48 10.92
C GLN A 230 3.58 14.34 10.10
N THR A 231 2.81 14.66 9.06
CA THR A 231 2.38 13.65 8.08
C THR A 231 3.59 13.09 7.31
N PRO A 232 3.58 11.82 6.88
CA PRO A 232 4.59 11.31 5.95
C PRO A 232 4.66 12.17 4.68
N SER A 233 5.79 12.12 3.98
CA SER A 233 5.89 12.75 2.68
C SER A 233 4.89 12.12 1.71
N LYS A 234 4.39 12.88 0.72
CA LYS A 234 3.49 12.35 -0.30
C LYS A 234 4.06 11.10 -0.99
N GLN A 235 5.37 11.10 -1.26
CA GLN A 235 6.04 9.99 -1.90
C GLN A 235 6.06 8.74 -1.02
N ASP A 236 6.24 8.90 0.29
CA ASP A 236 6.18 7.79 1.24
C ASP A 236 4.77 7.21 1.33
N LEU A 237 3.75 8.08 1.42
CA LEU A 237 2.35 7.67 1.39
C LEU A 237 2.02 6.86 0.14
N MET A 238 2.44 7.35 -1.04
CA MET A 238 2.24 6.64 -2.31
C MET A 238 2.97 5.29 -2.35
N SER A 239 4.22 5.25 -1.87
CA SER A 239 5.03 4.01 -1.83
C SER A 239 4.38 2.95 -0.95
N VAL A 240 3.94 3.34 0.24
CA VAL A 240 3.30 2.44 1.21
C VAL A 240 1.94 1.96 0.72
N LEU A 241 1.08 2.86 0.22
CA LEU A 241 -0.20 2.47 -0.39
C LEU A 241 0.00 1.52 -1.57
N ALA A 242 0.99 1.78 -2.43
CA ALA A 242 1.31 0.90 -3.56
C ALA A 242 1.76 -0.50 -3.10
N SER A 243 2.50 -0.59 -1.99
CA SER A 243 2.93 -1.87 -1.41
C SER A 243 1.74 -2.74 -0.97
N TYR A 244 0.71 -2.13 -0.35
CA TYR A 244 -0.53 -2.83 -0.01
C TYR A 244 -1.33 -3.18 -1.25
N ALA A 245 -1.51 -2.23 -2.17
CA ALA A 245 -2.26 -2.39 -3.42
C ALA A 245 -1.70 -3.48 -4.35
N ALA A 246 -0.43 -3.88 -4.17
CA ALA A 246 0.16 -5.03 -4.84
C ALA A 246 -0.42 -6.38 -4.37
N LEU A 247 -0.98 -6.44 -3.16
CA LEU A 247 -1.49 -7.68 -2.54
C LEU A 247 -3.02 -7.75 -2.45
N VAL A 248 -3.72 -6.61 -2.45
CA VAL A 248 -5.18 -6.51 -2.33
C VAL A 248 -5.81 -5.77 -3.51
N ASP A 249 -7.13 -5.79 -3.61
CA ASP A 249 -7.87 -5.14 -4.70
C ASP A 249 -8.07 -3.64 -4.44
N GLU A 250 -8.15 -3.25 -3.17
CA GLU A 250 -8.47 -1.88 -2.76
C GLU A 250 -7.61 -1.43 -1.57
N VAL A 251 -7.17 -0.18 -1.59
CA VAL A 251 -6.65 0.53 -0.41
C VAL A 251 -7.48 1.78 -0.18
N ALA A 252 -7.56 2.25 1.06
CA ALA A 252 -8.31 3.47 1.38
C ALA A 252 -7.70 4.16 2.61
N TYR A 253 -7.90 5.48 2.70
CA TYR A 253 -7.77 6.16 3.97
C TYR A 253 -9.11 6.16 4.70
N THR A 254 -9.11 5.76 5.97
CA THR A 254 -10.33 5.32 6.67
C THR A 254 -10.75 6.21 7.84
N GLU A 255 -9.84 7.01 8.40
CA GLU A 255 -10.07 7.76 9.64
C GLU A 255 -9.29 9.10 9.68
N ILE A 256 -9.17 9.81 8.55
CA ILE A 256 -8.24 10.96 8.50
C ILE A 256 -8.67 12.07 9.47
N ASP A 257 -7.76 12.42 10.36
CA ASP A 257 -7.72 13.68 11.09
C ASP A 257 -6.27 14.17 11.26
N ILE A 258 -6.07 15.49 11.22
CA ILE A 258 -4.73 16.08 11.32
C ILE A 258 -4.74 17.12 12.42
N ARG A 259 -4.47 16.69 13.65
CA ARG A 259 -4.64 17.53 14.84
C ARG A 259 -3.53 18.57 15.00
N HIS A 260 -3.91 19.73 15.52
CA HIS A 260 -2.94 20.69 16.04
C HIS A 260 -2.42 20.22 17.40
N SER A 261 -1.11 20.31 17.62
CA SER A 261 -0.46 19.94 18.88
C SER A 261 -0.76 20.89 20.04
N SER A 262 -1.33 22.07 19.75
CA SER A 262 -1.81 23.03 20.73
C SER A 262 -2.99 23.81 20.14
N VAL A 263 -4.03 23.97 20.95
CA VAL A 263 -5.23 24.77 20.61
C VAL A 263 -5.34 26.00 21.53
N PRO A 264 -5.80 27.17 21.04
CA PRO A 264 -6.23 27.42 19.66
C PRO A 264 -5.05 27.48 18.69
N ALA A 265 -5.25 26.98 17.46
CA ALA A 265 -4.17 26.94 16.47
C ALA A 265 -3.78 28.34 15.99
N SER A 266 -2.50 28.52 15.62
CA SER A 266 -2.07 29.71 14.90
C SER A 266 -2.57 29.70 13.45
N GLN A 267 -2.55 30.86 12.79
CA GLN A 267 -2.89 30.95 11.38
C GLN A 267 -1.97 30.10 10.50
N SER A 268 -0.66 30.14 10.75
CA SER A 268 0.32 29.33 10.02
C SER A 268 0.12 27.83 10.23
N ALA A 269 -0.30 27.41 11.43
CA ALA A 269 -0.62 26.02 11.71
C ALA A 269 -1.84 25.57 10.89
N ARG A 270 -2.92 26.37 10.84
CA ARG A 270 -4.11 26.05 10.01
C ARG A 270 -3.79 25.96 8.52
N GLU A 271 -2.90 26.82 8.03
CA GLU A 271 -2.40 26.75 6.64
C GLU A 271 -1.57 25.49 6.39
N GLN A 272 -0.77 25.06 7.36
CA GLN A 272 -0.02 23.80 7.27
C GLN A 272 -0.96 22.59 7.27
N GLN A 273 -1.96 22.56 8.17
CA GLN A 273 -2.99 21.52 8.19
C GLN A 273 -3.67 21.37 6.82
N ALA A 274 -3.98 22.48 6.16
CA ALA A 274 -4.59 22.46 4.84
C ALA A 274 -3.67 21.82 3.77
N LYS A 275 -2.36 22.07 3.84
CA LYS A 275 -1.37 21.43 2.96
C LYS A 275 -1.24 19.94 3.24
N ASP A 276 -1.23 19.57 4.51
CA ASP A 276 -1.13 18.17 4.95
C ASP A 276 -2.32 17.35 4.43
N TYR A 277 -3.55 17.86 4.59
CA TYR A 277 -4.76 17.23 4.04
C TYR A 277 -4.68 17.05 2.52
N VAL A 278 -4.25 18.08 1.78
CA VAL A 278 -4.09 17.99 0.32
C VAL A 278 -3.03 16.95 -0.05
N SER A 279 -1.89 16.92 0.65
CA SER A 279 -0.81 15.94 0.39
C SER A 279 -1.30 14.50 0.54
N VAL A 280 -2.06 14.21 1.59
CA VAL A 280 -2.60 12.86 1.84
C VAL A 280 -3.61 12.45 0.77
N VAL A 281 -4.57 13.33 0.47
CA VAL A 281 -5.59 13.06 -0.56
C VAL A 281 -4.96 12.90 -1.94
N ASP A 282 -3.97 13.72 -2.27
CA ASP A 282 -3.23 13.63 -3.52
C ASP A 282 -2.43 12.31 -3.63
N ALA A 283 -1.86 11.81 -2.53
CA ALA A 283 -1.22 10.49 -2.53
C ALA A 283 -2.20 9.37 -2.90
N CYS A 284 -3.45 9.42 -2.40
CA CYS A 284 -4.48 8.44 -2.77
C CYS A 284 -4.86 8.57 -4.24
N LEU A 285 -5.14 9.80 -4.72
CA LEU A 285 -5.47 10.05 -6.14
C LEU A 285 -4.39 9.56 -7.11
N GLN A 286 -3.12 9.61 -6.70
CA GLN A 286 -1.97 9.16 -7.49
C GLN A 286 -1.64 7.67 -7.31
N THR A 287 -2.32 6.96 -6.41
CA THR A 287 -2.08 5.53 -6.18
C THR A 287 -3.20 4.69 -6.79
N PRO A 288 -2.93 3.92 -7.86
CA PRO A 288 -3.91 2.98 -8.41
C PRO A 288 -4.44 2.04 -7.31
N LYS A 289 -5.74 1.76 -7.34
CA LYS A 289 -6.50 1.02 -6.31
C LYS A 289 -6.71 1.74 -4.98
N CYS A 290 -6.22 2.97 -4.78
CA CYS A 290 -6.72 3.79 -3.68
C CYS A 290 -8.10 4.33 -4.04
N ILE A 291 -9.14 3.79 -3.39
CA ILE A 291 -10.52 4.00 -3.84
C ILE A 291 -11.23 5.16 -3.14
N GLY A 292 -10.78 5.59 -1.97
CA GLY A 292 -11.58 6.51 -1.19
C GLY A 292 -10.89 7.06 0.04
N ILE A 293 -11.50 8.14 0.52
CA ILE A 293 -11.06 8.91 1.69
C ILE A 293 -12.23 9.00 2.66
N THR A 294 -11.95 8.75 3.93
CA THR A 294 -12.89 8.95 5.03
C THR A 294 -12.21 9.81 6.08
N ILE A 295 -12.86 10.89 6.54
CA ILE A 295 -12.39 11.70 7.66
C ILE A 295 -13.04 11.22 8.98
N TRP A 296 -12.32 11.26 10.09
CA TRP A 296 -12.83 10.76 11.38
C TRP A 296 -13.64 11.82 12.13
N ASP A 297 -14.90 11.89 11.71
CA ASP A 297 -15.81 13.03 11.89
C ASP A 297 -15.33 14.27 11.10
N PHE A 298 -16.30 15.04 10.60
CA PHE A 298 -16.01 16.20 9.77
C PHE A 298 -15.94 17.50 10.58
N ALA A 299 -16.46 17.52 11.81
CA ALA A 299 -16.55 18.72 12.62
C ALA A 299 -15.80 18.59 13.95
N ASP A 300 -15.03 19.63 14.29
CA ASP A 300 -14.20 19.68 15.51
C ASP A 300 -15.04 19.44 16.80
N GLN A 301 -16.33 19.82 16.79
CA GLN A 301 -17.23 19.66 17.93
C GLN A 301 -17.47 18.20 18.35
N TYR A 302 -17.28 17.24 17.44
CA TYR A 302 -17.46 15.80 17.68
C TYR A 302 -16.16 15.01 17.50
N SER A 303 -15.04 15.70 17.28
CA SER A 303 -13.74 15.05 17.18
C SER A 303 -13.38 14.33 18.48
N TRP A 304 -12.93 13.10 18.36
CA TRP A 304 -12.39 12.32 19.48
C TRP A 304 -11.08 12.90 20.05
N VAL A 305 -10.34 13.66 19.23
CA VAL A 305 -8.97 14.11 19.51
C VAL A 305 -8.81 14.78 20.87
N PRO A 306 -9.64 15.76 21.29
CA PRO A 306 -9.44 16.44 22.56
C PRO A 306 -9.60 15.54 23.79
N SER A 307 -10.39 14.46 23.68
CA SER A 307 -10.58 13.49 24.75
C SER A 307 -9.44 12.48 24.86
N THR A 308 -8.74 12.22 23.75
CA THR A 308 -7.61 11.27 23.68
C THR A 308 -6.26 11.97 23.91
N PHE A 309 -6.09 13.17 23.34
CA PHE A 309 -4.84 13.94 23.33
C PHE A 309 -5.05 15.30 23.98
N ASN A 310 -4.79 15.37 25.29
CA ASN A 310 -5.01 16.59 26.08
C ASN A 310 -4.27 17.81 25.48
N GLY A 311 -5.00 18.91 25.32
CA GLY A 311 -4.47 20.16 24.74
C GLY A 311 -4.33 20.17 23.20
N GLN A 312 -4.71 19.07 22.53
CA GLN A 312 -4.70 18.94 21.08
C GLN A 312 -6.13 18.93 20.53
N GLY A 313 -6.30 19.27 19.26
CA GLY A 313 -7.64 19.37 18.67
C GLY A 313 -7.64 20.11 17.35
N GLU A 314 -8.78 20.73 17.04
CA GLU A 314 -9.02 21.45 15.79
C GLU A 314 -8.59 20.61 14.57
N ALA A 315 -8.88 19.31 14.56
CA ALA A 315 -8.31 18.34 13.63
C ALA A 315 -9.11 18.16 12.34
N CYS A 316 -10.40 18.54 12.32
CA CYS A 316 -11.35 18.22 11.27
C CYS A 316 -11.47 19.34 10.20
N LEU A 317 -12.35 19.16 9.21
CA LEU A 317 -12.54 20.12 8.10
C LEU A 317 -13.51 21.26 8.43
N TRP A 318 -14.37 21.09 9.44
CA TRP A 318 -15.27 22.11 9.99
C TRP A 318 -14.88 22.43 11.44
N ASP A 319 -15.06 23.69 11.84
CA ASP A 319 -14.86 24.13 13.22
C ASP A 319 -16.03 23.73 14.14
N ASN A 320 -15.92 24.09 15.42
CA ASN A 320 -16.95 23.83 16.43
C ASN A 320 -18.31 24.49 16.15
N ASN A 321 -18.36 25.47 15.26
CA ASN A 321 -19.57 26.20 14.87
C ASN A 321 -20.08 25.77 13.48
N LEU A 322 -19.54 24.68 12.93
CA LEU A 322 -19.85 24.18 11.59
C LEU A 322 -19.52 25.18 10.47
N ASN A 323 -18.49 26.00 10.66
CA ASN A 323 -17.87 26.77 9.57
C ASN A 323 -16.74 25.96 8.92
N LYS A 324 -16.61 26.09 7.60
CA LYS A 324 -15.56 25.45 6.80
C LYS A 324 -14.19 26.05 7.12
N LYS A 325 -13.19 25.21 7.39
CA LYS A 325 -11.81 25.62 7.67
C LYS A 325 -10.96 25.72 6.39
N PRO A 326 -9.76 26.32 6.43
CA PRO A 326 -8.85 26.37 5.27
C PRO A 326 -8.57 24.99 4.63
N ALA A 327 -8.54 23.93 5.45
CA ALA A 327 -8.39 22.55 4.97
C ALA A 327 -9.53 22.12 4.03
N TYR A 328 -10.80 22.42 4.38
CA TYR A 328 -11.94 22.16 3.49
C TYR A 328 -11.75 22.83 2.13
N THR A 329 -11.47 24.14 2.13
CA THR A 329 -11.36 24.92 0.90
C THR A 329 -10.21 24.42 0.02
N SER A 330 -9.09 24.02 0.64
CA SER A 330 -7.93 23.51 -0.08
C SER A 330 -8.21 22.15 -0.74
N LEU A 331 -8.96 21.27 -0.06
CA LEU A 331 -9.39 19.99 -0.65
C LEU A 331 -10.35 20.19 -1.82
N VAL A 332 -11.35 21.07 -1.69
CA VAL A 332 -12.26 21.40 -2.80
C VAL A 332 -11.49 21.90 -4.02
N ASN A 333 -10.59 22.87 -3.82
CA ASN A 333 -9.77 23.43 -4.90
C ASN A 333 -8.86 22.36 -5.54
N HIS A 334 -8.27 21.48 -4.72
CA HIS A 334 -7.42 20.39 -5.21
C HIS A 334 -8.22 19.40 -6.06
N PHE A 335 -9.34 18.90 -5.55
CA PHE A 335 -10.19 17.98 -6.31
C PHE A 335 -10.71 18.61 -7.60
N GLN A 336 -11.12 19.87 -7.57
CA GLN A 336 -11.55 20.58 -8.78
C GLN A 336 -10.43 20.69 -9.82
N SER A 337 -9.20 20.98 -9.38
CA SER A 337 -8.02 21.01 -10.25
C SER A 337 -7.76 19.65 -10.90
N VAL A 338 -7.74 18.58 -10.11
CA VAL A 338 -7.51 17.21 -10.60
C VAL A 338 -8.63 16.77 -11.55
N ALA A 339 -9.90 17.00 -11.20
CA ALA A 339 -11.05 16.69 -12.05
C ALA A 339 -10.94 17.40 -13.41
N SER A 340 -10.62 18.70 -13.39
CA SER A 340 -10.47 19.49 -14.63
C SER A 340 -9.36 18.96 -15.53
N GLN A 341 -8.27 18.43 -14.96
CA GLN A 341 -7.19 17.82 -15.74
C GLN A 341 -7.58 16.47 -16.36
N ARG A 342 -8.49 15.72 -15.73
CA ARG A 342 -8.99 14.43 -16.24
C ARG A 342 -9.97 14.59 -17.39
N ASP A 343 -10.70 15.70 -17.42
CA ASP A 343 -11.65 16.02 -18.50
C ASP A 343 -10.97 16.56 -19.77
N LEU A 344 -9.66 16.85 -19.73
CA LEU A 344 -8.92 17.27 -20.91
C LEU A 344 -8.77 16.11 -21.90
N PRO A 345 -9.07 16.33 -23.20
CA PRO A 345 -8.84 15.30 -24.21
C PRO A 345 -7.36 14.93 -24.22
N LEU A 346 -7.08 13.61 -24.19
CA LEU A 346 -5.72 13.10 -24.33
C LEU A 346 -5.05 13.75 -25.56
N PRO A 347 -3.82 14.27 -25.45
CA PRO A 347 -3.12 14.79 -26.60
C PRO A 347 -3.12 13.71 -27.69
N ALA A 348 -3.57 14.06 -28.90
CA ALA A 348 -3.47 13.16 -30.03
C ALA A 348 -2.01 12.72 -30.14
N LEU A 349 -1.76 11.41 -30.05
CA LEU A 349 -0.43 10.86 -30.26
C LEU A 349 0.08 11.41 -31.59
N ALA A 350 1.11 12.26 -31.54
CA ALA A 350 1.75 12.77 -32.74
C ALA A 350 2.16 11.56 -33.60
N PRO A 351 1.93 11.59 -34.94
CA PRO A 351 2.30 10.49 -35.81
C PRO A 351 3.78 10.18 -35.61
N ARG A 352 4.08 8.91 -35.30
CA ARG A 352 5.42 8.42 -35.04
C ARG A 352 6.31 8.79 -36.24
N ALA A 353 7.32 9.63 -36.02
CA ALA A 353 8.29 9.98 -37.05
C ALA A 353 8.91 8.69 -37.63
N PRO A 354 9.17 8.62 -38.96
CA PRO A 354 9.77 7.44 -39.56
C PRO A 354 11.14 7.20 -38.93
N GLN A 355 11.31 6.03 -38.32
CA GLN A 355 12.61 5.63 -37.78
C GLN A 355 13.60 5.49 -38.94
N ALA A 356 14.64 6.33 -38.95
CA ALA A 356 15.77 6.16 -39.86
C ALA A 356 16.49 4.85 -39.49
N ARG A 357 16.48 3.86 -40.41
CA ARG A 357 17.31 2.66 -40.27
C ARG A 357 18.77 3.05 -40.44
N LEU A 358 19.55 2.97 -39.36
CA LEU A 358 21.00 3.01 -39.46
C LEU A 358 21.47 1.72 -40.15
N ARG A 359 22.02 1.84 -41.38
CA ARG A 359 22.73 0.73 -42.03
C ARG A 359 24.16 0.71 -41.49
N VAL A 360 24.51 -0.31 -40.71
CA VAL A 360 25.90 -0.61 -40.36
C VAL A 360 26.53 -1.32 -41.55
N SER A 361 27.53 -0.69 -42.17
CA SER A 361 28.39 -1.28 -43.20
C SER A 361 29.58 -1.93 -42.51
N THR A 362 29.68 -3.26 -42.55
CA THR A 362 30.89 -3.98 -42.14
C THR A 362 31.96 -3.83 -43.23
N ALA A 363 32.95 -2.97 -43.00
CA ALA A 363 34.17 -2.95 -43.82
C ALA A 363 34.96 -4.24 -43.54
N GLY A 364 35.22 -5.02 -44.59
CA GLY A 364 35.92 -6.30 -44.49
C GLY A 364 37.38 -6.13 -44.06
N LEU A 365 37.77 -6.86 -43.03
CA LEU A 365 39.18 -7.10 -42.71
C LEU A 365 39.63 -8.37 -43.43
N ALA A 366 40.70 -8.22 -44.22
CA ALA A 366 41.30 -9.26 -45.03
C ALA A 366 41.87 -10.41 -44.18
N SER A 367 41.60 -11.63 -44.62
CA SER A 367 42.12 -12.88 -44.05
C SER A 367 43.60 -13.09 -44.36
N SER A 368 44.40 -13.43 -43.35
CA SER A 368 45.72 -14.06 -43.52
C SER A 368 45.66 -15.51 -43.00
N PRO A 369 46.32 -16.49 -43.64
CA PRO A 369 46.07 -17.91 -43.36
C PRO A 369 47.07 -18.46 -42.34
N HIS A 370 46.59 -19.07 -41.24
CA HIS A 370 47.12 -20.29 -40.57
C HIS A 370 46.32 -20.60 -39.26
N PRO A 371 46.34 -21.86 -38.75
CA PRO A 371 45.11 -22.58 -38.41
C PRO A 371 44.73 -22.68 -36.91
N LYS A 372 43.41 -22.74 -36.66
CA LYS A 372 42.66 -23.44 -35.56
C LYS A 372 43.02 -23.01 -34.11
N THR A 373 42.13 -22.54 -33.22
CA THR A 373 40.69 -22.78 -32.94
C THR A 373 40.18 -21.73 -31.92
N CYS A 374 38.84 -21.60 -31.79
CA CYS A 374 38.04 -20.90 -30.75
C CYS A 374 37.66 -19.42 -30.99
N ALA A 375 36.37 -19.18 -31.32
CA ALA A 375 35.39 -18.42 -30.50
C ALA A 375 34.22 -17.90 -31.39
N GLU A 376 32.97 -18.26 -31.03
CA GLU A 376 31.77 -17.55 -31.48
C GLU A 376 31.71 -16.17 -30.80
N GLN A 377 31.62 -15.09 -31.58
CA GLN A 377 31.26 -13.77 -31.07
C GLN A 377 29.73 -13.67 -30.95
N ARG A 378 29.20 -13.48 -29.73
CA ARG A 378 27.82 -13.00 -29.52
C ARG A 378 27.85 -11.51 -29.18
N LEU A 379 27.34 -10.68 -30.09
CA LEU A 379 26.95 -9.31 -29.76
C LEU A 379 25.69 -9.32 -28.89
N ILE A 380 25.74 -8.71 -27.71
CA ILE A 380 24.54 -8.38 -26.92
C ILE A 380 24.26 -6.89 -27.13
N SER A 381 23.18 -6.56 -27.84
CA SER A 381 22.72 -5.18 -28.01
C SER A 381 21.61 -4.89 -27.00
N LEU A 382 21.90 -4.11 -25.96
CA LEU A 382 20.89 -3.59 -25.02
C LEU A 382 20.21 -2.36 -25.64
N HIS A 383 18.88 -2.39 -25.74
CA HIS A 383 18.08 -1.22 -26.09
C HIS A 383 17.37 -0.73 -24.83
N GLY A 384 17.74 0.45 -24.33
CA GLY A 384 17.03 1.18 -23.28
C GLY A 384 16.38 2.43 -23.86
N SER A 385 15.13 2.71 -23.50
CA SER A 385 14.44 3.96 -23.80
C SER A 385 14.26 4.75 -22.50
N LEU A 386 14.88 5.92 -22.38
CA LEU A 386 14.55 6.87 -21.30
C LEU A 386 13.52 7.88 -21.82
N ALA A 387 12.44 8.06 -21.06
CA ALA A 387 11.51 9.16 -21.25
C ALA A 387 12.11 10.43 -20.62
N ALA A 388 12.07 11.53 -21.36
CA ALA A 388 12.61 12.81 -20.93
C ALA A 388 11.80 13.39 -19.76
N GLN A 389 12.49 13.73 -18.66
CA GLN A 389 12.03 14.75 -17.73
C GLN A 389 13.09 15.84 -17.63
N THR A 390 12.63 17.07 -17.76
CA THR A 390 13.44 18.28 -17.88
C THR A 390 13.90 18.76 -16.50
N THR A 391 14.96 18.15 -15.97
CA THR A 391 15.77 18.77 -14.90
C THR A 391 17.22 18.34 -15.05
N THR A 392 18.11 19.29 -15.30
CA THR A 392 19.56 19.05 -15.38
C THR A 392 20.09 18.71 -13.99
N VAL A 393 20.21 17.42 -13.66
CA VAL A 393 21.05 16.92 -12.57
C VAL A 393 22.16 16.08 -13.22
N VAL A 394 23.39 16.59 -13.18
CA VAL A 394 24.56 15.78 -13.54
C VAL A 394 24.77 14.79 -12.40
N GLN A 395 24.27 13.57 -12.56
CA GLN A 395 24.51 12.48 -11.62
C GLN A 395 25.63 11.60 -12.18
N THR A 396 26.83 11.71 -11.60
CA THR A 396 27.95 10.80 -11.86
C THR A 396 27.72 9.53 -11.03
N SER A 397 27.37 8.42 -11.68
CA SER A 397 27.32 7.10 -11.04
C SER A 397 28.62 6.36 -11.31
N THR A 398 29.42 6.13 -10.26
CA THR A 398 30.61 5.26 -10.30
C THR A 398 30.18 3.83 -10.04
N VAL A 399 30.40 2.92 -10.99
CA VAL A 399 30.18 1.48 -10.80
C VAL A 399 31.53 0.82 -10.53
N THR A 400 31.74 0.36 -9.30
CA THR A 400 32.94 -0.39 -8.91
C THR A 400 32.66 -1.88 -9.05
N LEU A 401 33.32 -2.55 -10.01
CA LEU A 401 33.30 -4.01 -10.15
C LEU A 401 34.57 -4.59 -9.52
N THR A 402 34.41 -5.36 -8.45
CA THR A 402 35.49 -6.09 -7.77
C THR A 402 35.80 -7.39 -8.51
N GLN A 403 36.67 -7.32 -9.53
CA GLN A 403 37.81 -8.21 -9.77
C GLN A 403 38.39 -7.99 -11.18
N VAL A 404 39.60 -7.43 -11.19
CA VAL A 404 40.67 -7.43 -12.21
C VAL A 404 40.26 -7.46 -13.69
N SER A 405 40.11 -6.28 -14.30
CA SER A 405 40.97 -5.78 -15.39
C SER A 405 40.43 -4.45 -15.92
N THR A 406 41.34 -3.49 -16.17
CA THR A 406 41.04 -2.12 -16.57
C THR A 406 40.46 -2.03 -17.98
N ALA A 407 39.24 -1.49 -18.11
CA ALA A 407 38.67 -1.09 -19.40
C ALA A 407 38.75 0.45 -19.54
N THR A 408 39.43 0.94 -20.57
CA THR A 408 39.46 2.36 -20.93
C THR A 408 38.38 2.62 -21.99
N ALA A 409 37.37 3.45 -21.67
CA ALA A 409 36.37 3.88 -22.63
C ALA A 409 36.77 5.26 -23.21
N THR A 410 36.90 5.37 -24.53
CA THR A 410 37.08 6.66 -25.21
C THR A 410 35.73 7.14 -25.73
N VAL A 411 35.25 8.28 -25.23
CA VAL A 411 34.01 8.93 -25.71
C VAL A 411 34.37 9.90 -26.82
N THR A 412 33.86 9.70 -28.03
CA THR A 412 33.91 10.71 -29.10
C THR A 412 32.52 11.30 -29.29
N ALA A 413 32.33 12.55 -28.87
CA ALA A 413 31.12 13.30 -29.16
C ALA A 413 31.22 13.87 -30.59
N ILE A 414 30.22 13.62 -31.44
CA ILE A 414 30.07 14.29 -32.72
C ILE A 414 28.98 15.36 -32.54
N THR A 415 29.36 16.63 -32.65
CA THR A 415 28.44 17.77 -32.66
C THR A 415 28.19 18.22 -34.09
N THR A 416 26.93 18.34 -34.49
CA THR A 416 26.53 19.06 -35.70
C THR A 416 25.67 20.25 -35.31
N SER A 417 26.09 21.45 -35.67
CA SER A 417 25.36 22.69 -35.43
C SER A 417 24.37 22.96 -36.57
N VAL A 418 23.16 23.42 -36.21
CA VAL A 418 22.20 24.04 -37.13
C VAL A 418 21.71 25.34 -36.45
N PRO A 419 21.60 26.48 -37.16
CA PRO A 419 21.32 27.76 -36.52
C PRO A 419 19.81 28.03 -36.32
N GLU A 420 19.44 28.23 -35.05
CA GLU A 420 18.26 28.90 -34.44
C GLU A 420 16.80 28.44 -34.74
N PRO A 421 15.84 28.67 -33.81
CA PRO A 421 15.91 28.47 -32.37
C PRO A 421 14.72 27.61 -31.90
N GLU A 422 14.81 26.29 -31.99
CA GLU A 422 13.90 25.38 -31.30
C GLU A 422 14.69 24.21 -30.72
N THR A 423 14.56 24.03 -29.41
CA THR A 423 14.88 22.85 -28.58
C THR A 423 15.96 21.88 -29.09
N VAL A 424 17.16 21.94 -28.50
CA VAL A 424 18.23 20.96 -28.75
C VAL A 424 17.89 19.63 -28.08
N VAL A 425 17.66 18.57 -28.88
CA VAL A 425 17.55 17.19 -28.40
C VAL A 425 18.90 16.49 -28.59
N THR A 426 19.63 16.26 -27.50
CA THR A 426 20.88 15.50 -27.54
C THR A 426 20.58 14.02 -27.39
N THR A 427 20.85 13.22 -28.41
CA THR A 427 20.77 11.75 -28.31
C THR A 427 22.18 11.18 -28.25
N SER A 428 22.57 10.64 -27.09
CA SER A 428 23.85 9.95 -26.93
C SER A 428 23.66 8.46 -27.17
N VAL A 429 24.37 7.88 -28.14
CA VAL A 429 24.37 6.43 -28.38
C VAL A 429 25.62 5.84 -27.71
N LEU A 430 25.42 5.01 -26.70
CA LEU A 430 26.50 4.26 -26.05
C LEU A 430 26.74 2.95 -26.81
N THR A 431 27.92 2.80 -27.39
CA THR A 431 28.36 1.53 -28.00
C THR A 431 29.46 0.94 -27.11
N ILE A 432 29.20 -0.20 -26.48
CA ILE A 432 30.19 -0.95 -25.69
C ILE A 432 30.67 -2.13 -26.54
N VAL A 433 31.98 -2.18 -26.82
CA VAL A 433 32.62 -3.33 -27.46
C VAL A 433 33.44 -4.06 -26.39
N THR A 434 33.05 -5.27 -26.04
CA THR A 434 33.82 -6.16 -25.16
C THR A 434 34.51 -7.23 -25.99
N THR A 435 35.84 -7.32 -25.86
CA THR A 435 36.64 -8.44 -26.38
C THR A 435 37.09 -9.30 -25.21
N VAL A 436 36.69 -10.57 -25.16
CA VAL A 436 37.15 -11.55 -24.18
C VAL A 436 38.14 -12.49 -24.88
N SER A 437 39.34 -12.65 -24.31
CA SER A 437 40.34 -13.60 -24.79
C SER A 437 40.64 -14.59 -23.65
N ASP A 438 40.21 -15.84 -23.78
CA ASP A 438 40.60 -16.93 -22.86
C ASP A 438 41.61 -17.85 -23.54
N CYS A 439 42.80 -17.93 -22.97
CA CYS A 439 43.81 -18.95 -23.29
C CYS A 439 44.55 -19.35 -22.01
N SER A 440 44.30 -20.54 -21.48
CA SER A 440 45.38 -21.42 -20.97
C SER A 440 44.85 -22.79 -20.51
N SER A 441 45.44 -23.82 -21.09
CA SER A 441 45.41 -25.23 -20.68
C SER A 441 46.41 -25.47 -19.54
N GLY A 442 46.04 -26.25 -18.51
CA GLY A 442 46.96 -26.75 -17.47
C GLY A 442 48.00 -27.75 -18.01
N PRO A 443 48.98 -28.21 -17.18
CA PRO A 443 48.66 -29.24 -16.18
C PRO A 443 49.44 -29.24 -14.84
N ALA A 444 48.85 -29.98 -13.87
CA ALA A 444 49.34 -30.70 -12.68
C ALA A 444 50.80 -30.54 -12.15
N THR A 445 50.99 -30.38 -10.82
CA THR A 445 51.32 -31.44 -9.81
C THR A 445 51.77 -30.89 -8.44
N SER A 446 51.51 -31.69 -7.40
CA SER A 446 52.21 -31.90 -6.11
C SER A 446 52.20 -30.87 -4.96
N ALA A 447 51.66 -31.37 -3.84
CA ALA A 447 51.88 -31.12 -2.41
C ALA A 447 53.19 -30.44 -1.95
N SER A 448 53.11 -29.59 -0.92
CA SER A 448 53.54 -29.91 0.47
C SER A 448 53.46 -28.67 1.39
N GLU A 449 53.50 -28.95 2.70
CA GLU A 449 53.30 -28.12 3.89
C GLU A 449 54.30 -26.97 4.14
N SER A 450 54.04 -26.31 5.29
CA SER A 450 54.87 -25.40 6.13
C SER A 450 54.64 -23.91 5.84
N ALA A 451 53.98 -23.15 6.73
CA ALA A 451 54.28 -22.75 8.11
C ALA A 451 55.19 -21.51 8.20
N LEU A 452 54.78 -20.61 9.10
CA LEU A 452 55.51 -19.56 9.83
C LEU A 452 55.52 -18.12 9.28
N GLU A 453 55.12 -17.25 10.22
CA GLU A 453 55.69 -15.94 10.57
C GLU A 453 55.27 -14.66 9.81
N SER A 454 54.42 -13.86 10.50
CA SER A 454 54.53 -12.38 10.61
C SER A 454 55.91 -11.99 11.18
N PRO A 455 56.33 -10.69 11.30
CA PRO A 455 55.62 -9.41 11.15
C PRO A 455 56.46 -8.27 10.49
N SER A 456 55.89 -7.07 10.34
CA SER A 456 56.56 -5.73 10.47
C SER A 456 55.61 -4.62 9.95
N HIS A 457 55.21 -3.66 10.80
CA HIS A 457 55.69 -2.25 10.90
C HIS A 457 55.32 -1.38 9.69
N GLU A 458 54.86 -0.13 9.78
CA GLU A 458 54.84 0.96 10.78
C GLU A 458 53.79 1.99 10.26
N ALA A 459 52.96 2.64 11.10
CA ALA A 459 53.10 4.02 11.61
C ALA A 459 52.99 5.10 10.50
N SER A 460 52.36 6.28 10.61
CA SER A 460 51.58 7.07 11.59
C SER A 460 50.82 8.10 10.72
N GLU A 461 49.75 8.76 11.12
CA GLU A 461 49.79 10.02 11.87
C GLU A 461 48.38 10.38 12.38
N GLU A 462 48.42 11.11 13.48
CA GLU A 462 47.38 11.42 14.45
C GLU A 462 46.81 12.83 14.20
N LEU A 463 45.53 13.06 14.52
CA LEU A 463 45.16 14.21 15.35
C LEU A 463 43.81 13.98 16.04
N GLN A 464 43.85 14.06 17.36
CA GLN A 464 42.75 13.86 18.31
C GLN A 464 41.86 15.12 18.43
N THR A 465 40.60 14.95 18.87
CA THR A 465 40.18 15.43 20.21
C THR A 465 38.79 14.91 20.59
N THR A 466 38.71 14.37 21.79
CA THR A 466 37.54 13.81 22.47
C THR A 466 37.05 14.81 23.53
N THR A 467 35.78 14.74 23.92
CA THR A 467 35.40 15.05 25.31
C THR A 467 34.15 14.26 25.70
N VAL A 468 34.31 13.40 26.70
CA VAL A 468 33.25 12.74 27.47
C VAL A 468 33.50 13.10 28.93
N ALA A 469 32.43 13.34 29.69
CA ALA A 469 32.46 13.40 31.15
C ALA A 469 31.75 12.16 31.73
N ALA A 470 32.43 11.47 32.66
CA ALA A 470 31.90 10.45 33.57
C ALA A 470 31.48 11.12 34.90
N GLU A 471 30.59 10.57 35.74
CA GLU A 471 30.75 9.46 36.73
C GLU A 471 29.47 9.42 37.63
N PRO A 472 29.27 8.52 38.65
CA PRO A 472 29.91 7.23 38.98
C PRO A 472 28.93 6.08 39.38
N THR A 473 29.56 4.94 39.68
CA THR A 473 29.18 3.55 40.00
C THR A 473 28.41 3.24 41.31
N GLN A 474 27.74 2.07 41.33
CA GLN A 474 27.71 1.13 42.48
C GLN A 474 27.67 -0.35 42.02
N ALA A 475 28.16 -1.26 42.87
CA ALA A 475 28.69 -2.58 42.53
C ALA A 475 27.96 -3.80 43.15
N THR A 476 28.06 -4.94 42.44
CA THR A 476 28.14 -6.38 42.86
C THR A 476 26.91 -7.11 43.47
N PRO A 477 26.84 -8.48 43.48
CA PRO A 477 27.68 -9.51 42.85
C PRO A 477 26.93 -10.65 42.08
N THR A 478 27.70 -11.47 41.34
CA THR A 478 27.36 -12.74 40.64
C THR A 478 27.19 -13.95 41.61
N PRO A 479 26.57 -15.06 41.17
CA PRO A 479 27.38 -16.24 40.81
C PRO A 479 26.94 -16.98 39.51
N ALA A 480 27.87 -17.75 38.96
CA ALA A 480 27.84 -18.53 37.70
C ALA A 480 27.31 -19.99 37.90
N PRO A 481 27.50 -20.96 36.97
CA PRO A 481 27.43 -20.97 35.49
C PRO A 481 26.42 -22.03 34.98
N GLU A 482 25.80 -21.83 33.81
CA GLU A 482 25.19 -22.97 33.08
C GLU A 482 25.53 -22.96 31.58
N THR A 483 25.65 -24.18 31.09
CA THR A 483 26.42 -24.64 29.95
C THR A 483 25.67 -24.44 28.63
N ARG A 484 26.37 -23.95 27.61
CA ARG A 484 25.93 -23.88 26.21
C ARG A 484 25.66 -25.27 25.63
N THR A 485 24.57 -25.39 24.88
CA THR A 485 24.53 -26.23 23.68
C THR A 485 23.85 -25.38 22.60
N VAL A 486 24.66 -24.79 21.73
CA VAL A 486 24.20 -24.12 20.50
C VAL A 486 24.58 -25.06 19.37
N THR A 487 23.57 -25.61 18.71
CA THR A 487 23.72 -26.27 17.41
C THR A 487 23.72 -25.16 16.38
N GLU A 488 24.86 -24.89 15.76
CA GLU A 488 24.96 -24.04 14.58
C GLU A 488 24.57 -24.89 13.36
N ASP A 489 23.36 -24.68 12.83
CA ASP A 489 23.04 -25.06 11.46
C ASP A 489 23.27 -23.85 10.56
N VAL A 490 24.40 -23.90 9.86
CA VAL A 490 24.71 -23.07 8.70
C VAL A 490 23.74 -23.43 7.59
N THR A 491 22.88 -22.49 7.19
CA THR A 491 22.19 -22.60 5.90
C THR A 491 22.76 -21.56 4.95
N GLU A 492 23.61 -22.03 4.04
CA GLU A 492 24.08 -21.29 2.89
C GLU A 492 22.94 -20.96 1.93
N THR A 493 22.93 -19.72 1.47
CA THR A 493 22.11 -19.24 0.37
C THR A 493 22.58 -19.87 -0.94
N VAL A 494 21.86 -20.87 -1.44
CA VAL A 494 22.01 -21.36 -2.81
C VAL A 494 21.35 -20.35 -3.76
N THR A 495 22.17 -19.68 -4.56
CA THR A 495 21.73 -18.88 -5.71
C THR A 495 21.66 -19.82 -6.91
N ALA A 496 20.45 -20.24 -7.32
CA ALA A 496 20.26 -21.00 -8.55
C ALA A 496 19.80 -20.08 -9.68
N THR A 497 20.76 -19.76 -10.55
CA THR A 497 20.60 -19.09 -11.84
C THR A 497 20.09 -20.10 -12.89
N SER A 498 19.33 -19.60 -13.86
CA SER A 498 18.89 -20.22 -15.13
C SER A 498 17.49 -20.87 -15.17
N VAL A 499 16.58 -20.12 -15.81
CA VAL A 499 15.37 -20.64 -16.46
C VAL A 499 15.81 -21.35 -17.73
N SER A 500 15.60 -22.67 -17.81
CA SER A 500 15.68 -23.41 -19.06
C SER A 500 14.30 -23.99 -19.41
N THR A 501 13.96 -23.79 -20.67
CA THR A 501 12.75 -24.22 -21.38
C THR A 501 12.46 -25.70 -21.19
N ILE A 502 11.28 -26.06 -20.67
CA ILE A 502 10.77 -27.44 -20.76
C ILE A 502 9.61 -27.49 -21.75
N ARG A 503 9.86 -28.18 -22.86
CA ARG A 503 8.87 -28.63 -23.83
C ARG A 503 8.08 -29.82 -23.26
N SER A 504 6.81 -29.85 -23.63
CA SER A 504 5.85 -30.95 -23.52
C SER A 504 6.44 -32.36 -23.64
N THR A 505 6.11 -33.25 -22.70
CA THR A 505 5.98 -34.68 -22.97
C THR A 505 4.84 -35.23 -22.10
N ILE A 506 3.73 -35.62 -22.74
CA ILE A 506 2.64 -36.37 -22.13
C ILE A 506 3.06 -37.85 -22.17
N THR A 507 3.34 -38.44 -21.01
CA THR A 507 3.45 -39.89 -20.86
C THR A 507 2.14 -40.44 -20.32
N SER A 508 1.49 -41.24 -21.15
CA SER A 508 0.32 -42.05 -20.85
C SER A 508 0.61 -43.09 -19.77
N PHE A 509 -0.23 -43.13 -18.73
CA PHE A 509 -0.36 -44.31 -17.86
C PHE A 509 -1.76 -44.91 -18.05
N THR A 510 -1.79 -46.15 -18.55
CA THR A 510 -2.97 -47.00 -18.68
C THR A 510 -3.23 -47.77 -17.39
N ASP A 511 -4.45 -47.68 -16.89
CA ASP A 511 -5.06 -48.52 -15.86
C ASP A 511 -5.48 -49.88 -16.43
N PRO A 512 -5.23 -51.00 -15.72
CA PRO A 512 -6.01 -52.22 -15.92
C PRO A 512 -6.63 -52.69 -14.60
N ARG A 513 -7.89 -52.31 -14.32
CA ARG A 513 -9.03 -53.21 -14.03
C ARG A 513 -10.19 -52.45 -13.34
N ALA A 514 -11.30 -52.26 -14.05
CA ALA A 514 -12.64 -52.59 -13.53
C ALA A 514 -13.72 -52.38 -14.62
N ASN A 515 -14.33 -53.49 -14.99
CA ASN A 515 -15.54 -53.58 -15.79
C ASN A 515 -16.73 -52.95 -15.07
N SER A 516 -17.55 -52.15 -15.76
CA SER A 516 -19.00 -52.38 -15.82
C SER A 516 -19.70 -51.38 -16.75
N CYS A 517 -20.48 -51.93 -17.67
CA CYS A 517 -21.40 -51.22 -18.55
C CYS A 517 -22.59 -50.66 -17.77
N THR A 518 -22.94 -49.39 -17.98
CA THR A 518 -24.33 -48.95 -17.84
C THR A 518 -24.67 -47.96 -18.95
N ARG A 519 -25.70 -48.32 -19.74
CA ARG A 519 -26.29 -47.52 -20.82
C ARG A 519 -26.97 -46.27 -20.22
N ILE A 520 -26.69 -45.09 -20.77
CA ILE A 520 -27.51 -43.89 -20.57
C ILE A 520 -28.21 -43.57 -21.89
N ALA A 521 -29.54 -43.56 -21.85
CA ALA A 521 -30.39 -43.16 -22.95
C ALA A 521 -30.35 -41.64 -23.12
N VAL A 522 -30.29 -41.18 -24.38
CA VAL A 522 -30.27 -39.77 -24.79
C VAL A 522 -31.54 -39.49 -25.57
N TRP A 523 -32.35 -38.50 -25.17
CA TRP A 523 -33.27 -37.75 -26.06
C TRP A 523 -33.45 -36.31 -25.52
N PRO A 524 -33.80 -35.33 -26.38
CA PRO A 524 -33.05 -34.07 -26.49
C PRO A 524 -33.78 -32.86 -25.88
N MET A 525 -33.01 -31.85 -25.46
CA MET A 525 -33.51 -30.48 -25.41
C MET A 525 -32.60 -29.54 -26.19
N ARG A 526 -33.26 -28.67 -26.95
CA ARG A 526 -32.72 -27.85 -28.04
C ARG A 526 -31.88 -26.70 -27.50
N TRP A 527 -30.84 -26.41 -28.27
CA TRP A 527 -29.97 -25.25 -28.15
C TRP A 527 -30.61 -24.02 -28.77
N HIS A 528 -30.47 -22.87 -28.11
CA HIS A 528 -30.34 -21.59 -28.81
C HIS A 528 -28.94 -21.05 -28.57
N GLN A 529 -28.29 -20.71 -29.68
CA GLN A 529 -26.93 -20.24 -29.81
C GLN A 529 -26.93 -18.71 -29.77
N LEU A 530 -26.04 -18.11 -28.97
CA LEU A 530 -25.09 -17.06 -29.39
C LEU A 530 -24.18 -16.66 -28.20
N ASP A 531 -22.90 -16.96 -28.41
CA ASP A 531 -21.66 -16.32 -27.94
C ASP A 531 -21.32 -16.19 -26.44
N GLY A 532 -20.48 -17.14 -25.97
CA GLY A 532 -19.16 -16.76 -25.47
C GLY A 532 -18.86 -16.88 -23.97
N ILE A 533 -18.65 -18.13 -23.51
CA ILE A 533 -17.93 -18.54 -22.28
C ILE A 533 -18.67 -18.32 -20.94
N TYR A 534 -19.25 -19.41 -20.41
CA TYR A 534 -19.53 -19.58 -18.98
C TYR A 534 -18.66 -20.70 -18.41
N CYS A 535 -17.90 -20.40 -17.34
CA CYS A 535 -17.23 -21.40 -16.52
C CYS A 535 -18.25 -22.06 -15.58
N VAL A 536 -18.50 -23.36 -15.74
CA VAL A 536 -19.32 -24.14 -14.80
C VAL A 536 -18.43 -24.74 -13.71
N ARG A 537 -18.70 -24.35 -12.47
CA ARG A 537 -18.09 -24.89 -11.24
C ARG A 537 -18.77 -26.22 -10.90
N LEU A 538 -18.05 -27.34 -11.06
CA LEU A 538 -18.51 -28.65 -10.58
C LEU A 538 -18.47 -28.67 -9.04
N ARG A 539 -19.62 -28.67 -8.38
CA ARG A 539 -19.74 -29.03 -6.95
C ARG A 539 -19.93 -30.54 -6.87
N GLY A 540 -18.91 -31.24 -6.37
CA GLY A 540 -19.08 -32.62 -5.91
C GLY A 540 -19.94 -32.63 -4.65
N TYR A 541 -21.07 -33.32 -4.71
CA TYR A 541 -21.89 -33.65 -3.55
C TYR A 541 -21.52 -35.09 -3.15
N VAL A 542 -21.06 -35.26 -1.91
CA VAL A 542 -20.85 -36.58 -1.29
C VAL A 542 -22.10 -36.88 -0.45
N PRO A 543 -22.95 -37.85 -0.82
CA PRO A 543 -23.98 -38.33 0.08
C PRO A 543 -23.35 -39.28 1.10
N SER A 544 -23.67 -39.04 2.36
CA SER A 544 -23.38 -39.95 3.48
C SER A 544 -23.99 -41.33 3.24
N ALA A 545 -23.17 -42.37 3.40
CA ALA A 545 -23.57 -43.70 3.85
C ALA A 545 -22.47 -44.25 4.77
#